data_AF-A0A938TLX5-F1
#
_entry.id   AF-A0A938TLX5-F1
#
_cell.length_a   1.000
_cell.length_b   1.000
_cell.length_c   1.000
_cell.angle_alpha   90.00
_cell.angle_beta   90.00
_cell.angle_gamma   90.00
#
_symmetry.space_group_name_H-M   'P 1'
#
loop_
_entity.id
_entity.type
_entity.pdbx_description
1 polymer ?
#
loop_
_entity_poly.entity_id
_entity_poly.type
_entity_poly.pdbx_seq_one_letter_code
_entity_poly.pdbx_strand_id
1 'polypeptide(L)' 'GIKEKVLAAHRAGIRHVLLPRDNEADLQKLPEAVKGEMNFTLLDRLEDALKVAISPAGLMAD' A
#
# COMPACT_ATOMS: atom_id res chain seq x y z
N GLY A 1 -14.11 -0.25 2.70
CA GLY A 1 -13.58 0.15 1.38
C GLY A 1 -12.10 0.50 1.49
N ILE A 2 -11.52 1.06 0.40
CA ILE A 2 -10.09 1.44 0.36
C ILE A 2 -9.78 2.56 1.37
N LYS A 3 -10.64 3.58 1.45
CA LYS A 3 -10.49 4.69 2.39
C LYS A 3 -10.36 4.21 3.84
N GLU A 4 -11.24 3.32 4.29
CA GLU A 4 -11.23 2.83 5.68
C GLU A 4 -9.98 2.00 5.98
N LYS A 5 -9.50 1.20 5.00
CA LYS A 5 -8.28 0.40 5.13
C LYS A 5 -7.03 1.29 5.25
N VAL A 6 -6.92 2.32 4.41
CA VAL A 6 -5.79 3.26 4.47
C VAL A 6 -5.78 4.04 5.78
N LEU A 7 -6.95 4.51 6.26
CA LEU A 7 -7.05 5.18 7.55
C LEU A 7 -6.70 4.25 8.73
N ALA A 8 -7.06 2.97 8.65
CA ALA A 8 -6.67 1.99 9.67
C ALA A 8 -5.15 1.76 9.68
N ALA A 9 -4.53 1.62 8.51
CA ALA A 9 -3.07 1.51 8.38
C ALA A 9 -2.37 2.74 8.98
N HIS A 10 -2.79 3.94 8.60
CA HIS A 10 -2.25 5.19 9.13
C HIS A 10 -2.32 5.25 10.67
N ARG A 11 -3.48 4.94 11.26
CA ARG A 11 -3.67 4.88 12.71
C ARG A 11 -2.79 3.84 13.39
N ALA A 12 -2.50 2.73 12.72
CA ALA A 12 -1.64 1.66 13.22
C ALA A 12 -0.13 1.96 13.07
N GLY A 13 0.24 3.15 12.56
CA GLY A 13 1.65 3.48 12.28
C GLY A 13 2.19 2.86 10.98
N ILE A 14 1.36 2.16 10.22
CA ILE A 14 1.73 1.61 8.91
C ILE A 14 1.65 2.74 7.90
N ARG A 15 2.77 3.03 7.23
CA ARG A 15 2.92 4.16 6.31
C ARG A 15 2.95 3.75 4.85
N HIS A 16 3.11 2.46 4.54
CA HIS A 16 3.20 1.97 3.17
C HIS A 16 2.03 1.05 2.85
N VAL A 17 1.25 1.40 1.82
CA VAL A 17 0.11 0.63 1.35
C VAL A 17 0.33 0.23 -0.11
N LEU A 18 0.15 -1.06 -0.38
CA LEU A 18 0.15 -1.61 -1.73
C LEU A 18 -1.32 -1.83 -2.14
N LEU A 19 -1.68 -1.42 -3.35
CA LEU A 19 -3.04 -1.57 -3.87
C LEU A 19 -3.07 -1.76 -5.39
N PRO A 20 -4.12 -2.38 -5.96
CA PRO A 20 -4.26 -2.49 -7.41
C PRO A 20 -4.30 -1.11 -8.08
N ARG A 21 -3.73 -1.00 -9.28
CA ARG A 21 -3.74 0.23 -10.08
C ARG A 21 -5.16 0.77 -10.31
N ASP A 22 -6.11 -0.13 -10.50
CA ASP A 22 -7.53 0.23 -10.71
C ASP A 22 -8.15 0.99 -9.52
N ASN A 23 -7.54 0.91 -8.33
CA ASN A 23 -7.98 1.63 -7.14
C ASN A 23 -7.31 3.01 -6.95
N GLU A 24 -6.49 3.48 -7.89
CA GLU A 24 -5.84 4.79 -7.82
C GLU A 24 -6.84 5.94 -7.61
N ALA A 25 -7.99 5.88 -8.29
CA ALA A 25 -9.05 6.88 -8.15
C ALA A 25 -9.64 6.95 -6.72
N ASP A 26 -9.58 5.87 -5.95
CA ASP A 26 -10.04 5.87 -4.55
C ASP A 26 -9.09 6.64 -3.62
N LEU A 27 -7.81 6.73 -3.97
CA LEU A 27 -6.83 7.50 -3.19
C LEU A 27 -7.12 8.99 -3.23
N GLN A 28 -7.71 9.49 -4.32
CA GLN A 28 -8.10 10.90 -4.44
C GLN A 28 -9.13 11.32 -3.38
N LYS A 29 -9.92 10.36 -2.86
CA LYS A 29 -10.96 10.57 -1.85
C LYS A 29 -10.40 10.64 -0.41
N LEU A 30 -9.10 10.41 -0.22
CA LEU A 30 -8.45 10.49 1.08
C LEU A 30 -8.21 11.97 1.47
N PRO A 31 -8.20 12.30 2.77
CA PRO A 31 -7.76 13.62 3.23
C PRO A 31 -6.29 13.86 2.86
N GLU A 32 -5.93 15.09 2.48
CA GLU A 32 -4.55 15.46 2.11
C GLU A 32 -3.53 15.17 3.22
N ALA A 33 -3.88 15.43 4.48
CA ALA A 33 -3.02 15.12 5.62
C ALA A 33 -2.66 13.62 5.68
N VAL A 34 -3.60 12.74 5.34
CA VAL A 34 -3.35 11.29 5.32
C VAL A 34 -2.54 10.91 4.08
N LYS A 35 -2.87 11.46 2.91
CA LYS A 35 -2.11 11.20 1.68
C LYS A 35 -0.64 11.60 1.82
N GLY A 36 -0.38 12.77 2.41
CA GLY A 36 0.99 13.29 2.58
C GLY A 36 1.86 12.48 3.55
N GLU A 37 1.25 11.69 4.44
CA GLU A 37 1.96 10.82 5.38
C GLU A 37 2.09 9.36 4.90
N MET A 38 1.50 9.01 3.76
CA MET A 38 1.41 7.63 3.30
C MET A 38 2.14 7.44 1.98
N ASN A 39 2.89 6.35 1.87
CA ASN A 39 3.46 5.84 0.64
C ASN A 39 2.48 4.85 0.00
N PHE A 40 2.20 5.04 -1.28
CA PHE A 40 1.35 4.15 -2.05
C PHE A 40 2.14 3.51 -3.18
N THR A 41 2.02 2.20 -3.34
CA THR A 41 2.53 1.48 -4.50
C THR A 41 1.37 0.83 -5.24
N LEU A 42 1.14 1.30 -6.46
CA LEU A 42 0.14 0.73 -7.36
C LEU A 42 0.72 -0.49 -8.05
N LEU A 43 -0.07 -1.56 -8.08
CA LEU A 43 0.33 -2.86 -8.62
C LEU A 43 -0.61 -3.27 -9.76
N ASP A 44 -0.04 -3.87 -10.80
CA ASP A 44 -0.81 -4.47 -11.90
C ASP A 44 -1.05 -5.97 -11.68
N ARG A 45 -0.14 -6.63 -10.95
CA ARG A 45 -0.24 -8.06 -10.64
C ARG A 45 0.22 -8.39 -9.22
N LEU A 46 -0.14 -9.59 -8.77
CA LEU A 46 0.21 -10.07 -7.42
C LEU A 46 1.73 -10.23 -7.26
N GLU A 47 2.45 -10.63 -8.30
CA GLU A 47 3.90 -10.84 -8.23
C GLU A 47 4.66 -9.54 -7.94
N ASP A 48 4.10 -8.39 -8.29
CA ASP A 48 4.68 -7.09 -7.99
C ASP A 48 4.60 -6.78 -6.49
N ALA A 49 3.58 -7.29 -5.79
CA ALA A 49 3.49 -7.17 -4.34
C ALA A 49 4.67 -7.88 -3.65
N LEU A 50 5.03 -9.08 -4.12
CA LEU A 50 6.09 -9.89 -3.52
C LEU A 50 7.45 -9.20 -3.63
N LYS A 51 7.74 -8.58 -4.78
CA LYS A 51 8.98 -7.82 -5.01
C LYS A 51 9.13 -6.61 -4.07
N VAL A 52 8.01 -6.03 -3.65
CA VAL A 52 7.99 -4.83 -2.80
C VAL A 52 7.93 -5.22 -1.32
N ALA A 53 7.18 -6.26 -0.97
CA ALA A 53 6.89 -6.63 0.41
C ALA A 53 7.95 -7.54 1.03
N ILE A 54 8.69 -8.32 0.21
CA ILE A 54 9.61 -9.35 0.70
C ILE A 54 11.05 -8.92 0.39
N SER A 55 11.88 -8.85 1.43
CA SER A 55 13.32 -8.62 1.26
C SER A 55 14.00 -9.85 0.66
N PRO A 56 15.11 -9.69 -0.09
CA PRO A 56 15.82 -10.82 -0.72
C PRO A 56 16.19 -11.96 0.24
N ALA A 57 16.50 -11.63 1.51
CA ALA A 57 16.79 -12.63 2.54
C ALA A 57 15.59 -13.54 2.87
N GLY A 58 14.35 -13.05 2.68
CA GLY A 58 13.13 -13.84 2.86
C GLY A 58 12.76 -14.71 1.65
N LEU A 59 13.38 -14.49 0.49
CA LEU A 59 13.25 -15.35 -0.70
C LEU A 59 14.30 -16.49 -0.74
N MET A 60 15.34 -16.41 0.09
CA MET A 60 16.44 -17.38 0.17
C MET A 60 16.36 -18.31 1.39
N ALA A 61 15.34 -18.12 2.23
CA ALA A 61 15.10 -18.96 3.40
C ALA A 61 14.06 -20.04 3.06
N ASP A 62 14.55 -21.15 2.50
CA ASP A 62 13.84 -22.43 2.34
C ASP A 62 14.70 -23.55 2.96
#